data_AF-A0AA37TLV6-F1
#
_entry.id   AF-A0AA37TLV6-F1
#
_cell.length_a   1.000
_cell.length_b   1.000
_cell.length_c   1.000
_cell.angle_alpha   90.00
_cell.angle_beta   90.00
_cell.angle_gamma   90.00
#
_symmetry.space_group_name_H-M   'P 1'
#
loop_
_entity.id
_entity.type
_entity.pdbx_description
1 polymer ?
#
loop_
_entity_poly.entity_id
_entity_poly.type
_entity_poly.pdbx_seq_one_letter_code
_entity_poly.pdbx_strand_id
1 'polypeptide(L)'
;MQLAPVSVALTSLLLIGPSLAQDSRFAVQLDNDIILGSDGDYTGGLMLNWYGNSVAASEQLHWLHRWRTPLLFGEGGRYQAGISLQQRLWTPKEIALDTPQPTDRPYAGVLQLESSLAYYNTHLAQKSWLSVGVIGPSSQAAGFQKQIHRWTGSTPPQGWQYQVQDQFIAQYAHEVDWLVNRYQLGEQQLELSTSAYGNLGNLRSEALFSMNLRYGRGLEQSFGGASNHFNHNGSLKPLSKRFSYQPYMRIAAGYRFHDLTITGKVPYDNLTTVEPLRIEGQLGVLLAFNGWGLDFSLTQYHKDYQQNSSNWQRYAQLGFYVGL
;
A
#
# COMPACT_ATOMS: atom_id res chain seq x y z
N MET A 1 -10.19 -14.67 34.78
CA MET A 1 -9.98 -13.22 34.59
C MET A 1 -10.78 -12.81 33.36
N GLN A 2 -11.92 -12.16 33.56
CA GLN A 2 -12.87 -11.81 32.49
C GLN A 2 -12.29 -10.67 31.64
N LEU A 3 -12.19 -10.88 30.33
CA LEU A 3 -11.84 -9.86 29.36
C LEU A 3 -13.01 -8.86 29.26
N ALA A 4 -12.77 -7.63 29.68
CA ALA A 4 -13.69 -6.50 29.59
C ALA A 4 -13.81 -5.99 28.13
N PRO A 5 -14.90 -5.28 27.77
CA PRO A 5 -15.30 -5.04 26.39
C PRO A 5 -14.56 -3.84 25.79
N VAL A 6 -13.43 -4.10 25.13
CA VAL A 6 -12.75 -3.09 24.28
C VAL A 6 -13.34 -3.07 22.84
N SER A 7 -14.21 -4.02 22.52
CA SER A 7 -14.66 -4.32 21.15
C SER A 7 -15.74 -3.40 20.57
N VAL A 8 -16.26 -2.41 21.30
CA VAL A 8 -17.37 -1.56 20.80
C VAL A 8 -16.93 -0.11 20.52
N ALA A 9 -15.89 0.39 21.20
CA ALA A 9 -15.43 1.76 21.00
C ALA A 9 -14.52 1.94 19.77
N LEU A 10 -13.68 0.95 19.43
CA LEU A 10 -12.79 1.04 18.26
C LEU A 10 -13.52 0.85 16.92
N THR A 11 -14.61 0.09 16.91
CA THR A 11 -15.44 -0.13 15.71
C THR A 11 -16.16 1.14 15.29
N SER A 12 -16.51 2.00 16.24
CA SER A 12 -17.25 3.25 16.00
C SER A 12 -16.41 4.32 15.30
N LEU A 13 -15.08 4.29 15.42
CA LEU A 13 -14.17 5.24 14.76
C LEU A 13 -13.80 4.87 13.31
N LEU A 14 -14.09 3.62 12.89
CA LEU A 14 -13.74 3.08 11.57
C LEU A 14 -14.95 2.79 10.68
N LEU A 15 -16.18 2.94 11.19
CA LEU A 15 -17.42 2.54 10.51
C LEU A 15 -18.29 3.72 10.08
N ILE A 16 -17.74 4.65 9.31
CA ILE A 16 -18.54 5.34 8.30
C ILE A 16 -17.85 5.11 6.97
N GLY A 17 -18.21 3.99 6.34
CA GLY A 17 -17.93 3.77 4.94
C GLY A 17 -18.38 4.99 4.14
N PRO A 18 -17.60 5.42 3.14
CA PRO A 18 -18.06 6.44 2.20
C PRO A 18 -19.47 6.11 1.70
N SER A 19 -20.34 7.11 1.67
CA SER A 19 -21.71 6.95 1.17
C SER A 19 -21.70 6.35 -0.23
N LEU A 20 -22.60 5.37 -0.49
CA LEU A 20 -22.93 4.90 -1.84
C LEU A 20 -23.49 6.08 -2.64
N ALA A 21 -22.64 6.76 -3.37
CA ALA A 21 -23.01 7.95 -4.09
C ALA A 21 -22.24 8.01 -5.41
N GLN A 22 -22.71 8.89 -6.29
CA GLN A 22 -22.18 9.08 -7.63
C GLN A 22 -20.68 9.43 -7.57
N ASP A 23 -19.86 8.77 -8.38
CA ASP A 23 -18.39 8.89 -8.42
C ASP A 23 -17.64 8.19 -7.27
N SER A 24 -18.27 7.21 -6.61
CA SER A 24 -17.56 6.28 -5.73
C SER A 24 -16.77 5.24 -6.55
N ARG A 25 -15.74 4.63 -5.95
CA ARG A 25 -14.89 3.66 -6.65
C ARG A 25 -14.56 2.48 -5.75
N PHE A 26 -14.74 1.29 -6.31
CA PHE A 26 -14.23 0.07 -5.73
C PHE A 26 -12.95 -0.36 -6.43
N ALA A 27 -11.98 -0.88 -5.67
CA ALA A 27 -10.77 -1.44 -6.24
C ALA A 27 -10.34 -2.72 -5.54
N VAL A 28 -9.77 -3.63 -6.33
CA VAL A 28 -9.08 -4.82 -5.85
C VAL A 28 -7.65 -4.75 -6.32
N GLN A 29 -6.71 -4.95 -5.40
CA GLN A 29 -5.29 -5.02 -5.71
C GLN A 29 -4.75 -6.37 -5.26
N LEU A 30 -3.93 -6.95 -6.13
CA LEU A 30 -3.25 -8.20 -5.92
C LEU A 30 -1.76 -8.01 -6.15
N ASP A 31 -0.97 -8.42 -5.18
CA ASP A 31 0.47 -8.38 -5.21
C ASP A 31 1.01 -9.80 -5.15
N ASN A 32 2.02 -10.09 -5.98
CA ASN A 32 2.60 -11.42 -6.01
C ASN A 32 4.04 -11.41 -6.54
N ASP A 33 4.90 -12.19 -5.90
CA ASP A 33 6.28 -12.50 -6.32
C ASP A 33 6.33 -13.67 -7.34
N ILE A 34 5.31 -14.54 -7.35
CA ILE A 34 5.18 -15.71 -8.26
C ILE A 34 5.23 -15.32 -9.75
N ILE A 35 4.72 -14.14 -10.12
CA ILE A 35 4.73 -13.65 -11.51
C ILE A 35 6.18 -13.56 -12.05
N LEU A 36 7.18 -13.54 -11.17
CA LEU A 36 8.60 -13.34 -11.49
C LEU A 36 9.50 -14.52 -11.09
N GLY A 37 8.91 -15.65 -10.67
CA GLY A 37 9.62 -16.91 -10.43
C GLY A 37 10.58 -16.92 -9.22
N SER A 38 10.29 -16.12 -8.19
CA SER A 38 11.05 -16.09 -6.93
C SER A 38 10.05 -16.12 -5.79
N ASP A 39 10.12 -17.14 -4.92
CA ASP A 39 9.38 -17.17 -3.66
C ASP A 39 10.30 -16.63 -2.55
N GLY A 40 9.81 -15.66 -1.77
CA GLY A 40 10.48 -15.16 -0.58
C GLY A 40 10.45 -13.63 -0.46
N ASP A 41 10.67 -13.13 0.75
CA ASP A 41 10.49 -11.73 1.10
C ASP A 41 9.03 -11.27 1.08
N TYR A 42 8.71 -10.25 0.31
CA TYR A 42 7.33 -9.79 0.18
C TYR A 42 6.62 -10.65 -0.86
N THR A 43 5.91 -11.66 -0.36
CA THR A 43 5.36 -12.74 -1.19
C THR A 43 3.97 -12.44 -1.72
N GLY A 44 3.22 -11.58 -1.04
CA GLY A 44 2.04 -11.03 -1.67
C GLY A 44 1.08 -10.29 -0.77
N GLY A 45 -0.02 -9.89 -1.38
CA GLY A 45 -1.07 -9.18 -0.71
C GLY A 45 -2.36 -9.11 -1.50
N LEU A 46 -3.45 -8.94 -0.75
CA LEU A 46 -4.78 -8.67 -1.26
C LEU A 46 -5.32 -7.43 -0.57
N MET A 47 -5.83 -6.49 -1.37
CA MET A 47 -6.43 -5.28 -0.85
C MET A 47 -7.77 -5.03 -1.50
N LEU A 48 -8.75 -4.79 -0.65
CA LEU A 48 -10.10 -4.38 -1.03
C LEU A 48 -10.27 -2.94 -0.62
N ASN A 49 -10.53 -2.08 -1.59
CA ASN A 49 -10.56 -0.64 -1.40
C ASN A 49 -11.92 -0.10 -1.80
N TRP A 50 -12.43 0.79 -0.96
CA TRP A 50 -13.55 1.64 -1.32
C TRP A 50 -13.16 3.09 -1.15
N TYR A 51 -13.34 3.89 -2.20
CA TYR A 51 -13.20 5.33 -2.18
C TYR A 51 -14.57 5.99 -2.39
N GLY A 52 -14.89 6.96 -1.54
CA GLY A 52 -16.08 7.79 -1.73
C GLY A 52 -15.90 8.82 -2.84
N ASN A 53 -16.96 9.58 -3.06
CA ASN A 53 -16.95 10.67 -4.02
C ASN A 53 -15.93 11.73 -3.60
N SER A 54 -15.32 12.36 -4.59
CA SER A 54 -14.46 13.51 -4.34
C SER A 54 -15.30 14.77 -4.09
N VAL A 55 -15.14 15.43 -2.96
CA VAL A 55 -15.84 16.69 -2.59
C VAL A 55 -14.91 17.90 -2.74
N ALA A 56 -15.45 19.08 -3.03
CA ALA A 56 -14.62 20.28 -3.14
C ALA A 56 -14.03 20.64 -1.77
N ALA A 57 -12.78 21.11 -1.71
CA ALA A 57 -12.16 21.47 -0.43
C ALA A 57 -12.79 22.69 0.25
N SER A 58 -13.56 23.49 -0.50
CA SER A 58 -14.41 24.55 0.04
C SER A 58 -15.61 24.03 0.84
N GLU A 59 -15.99 22.76 0.66
CA GLU A 59 -17.02 22.10 1.46
C GLU A 59 -16.41 21.67 2.80
N GLN A 60 -17.21 21.73 3.87
CA GLN A 60 -16.72 21.32 5.19
C GLN A 60 -16.41 19.83 5.21
N LEU A 61 -15.17 19.47 5.52
CA LEU A 61 -14.80 18.10 5.83
C LEU A 61 -15.69 17.55 6.96
N HIS A 62 -16.15 16.31 6.77
CA HIS A 62 -16.82 15.55 7.81
C HIS A 62 -15.99 15.55 9.10
N TRP A 63 -16.66 15.69 10.24
CA TRP A 63 -16.02 15.86 11.55
C TRP A 63 -15.02 14.74 11.90
N LEU A 64 -15.25 13.52 11.40
CA LEU A 64 -14.37 12.36 11.56
C LEU A 64 -12.99 12.54 10.92
N HIS A 65 -12.87 13.42 9.93
CA HIS A 65 -11.62 13.70 9.23
C HIS A 65 -10.98 15.03 9.64
N ARG A 66 -11.66 15.84 10.45
CA ARG A 66 -11.19 17.19 10.83
C ARG A 66 -9.88 17.18 11.61
N TRP A 67 -9.60 16.13 12.37
CA TRP A 67 -8.32 16.02 13.08
C TRP A 67 -7.10 15.98 12.14
N ARG A 68 -7.29 15.67 10.85
CA ARG A 68 -6.24 15.66 9.82
C ARG A 68 -6.00 17.03 9.18
N THR A 69 -6.91 17.99 9.35
CA THR A 69 -6.81 19.32 8.70
C THR A 69 -5.59 20.14 9.09
N PRO A 70 -5.03 20.07 10.31
CA PRO A 70 -3.82 20.83 10.63
C PRO A 70 -2.60 20.44 9.79
N LEU A 71 -2.61 19.26 9.19
CA LEU A 71 -1.56 18.76 8.30
C LEU A 71 -1.84 19.07 6.82
N LEU A 72 -3.02 19.61 6.50
CA LEU A 72 -3.46 19.89 5.14
C LEU A 72 -3.18 21.34 4.76
N PHE A 73 -2.63 21.56 3.57
CA PHE A 73 -2.37 22.90 3.02
C PHE A 73 -2.71 23.02 1.52
N GLY A 74 -2.64 24.24 0.99
CA GLY A 74 -2.96 24.53 -0.41
C GLY A 74 -4.44 24.80 -0.67
N GLU A 75 -4.73 25.29 -1.88
CA GLU A 75 -6.05 25.80 -2.25
C GLU A 75 -6.59 25.13 -3.52
N GLY A 76 -7.91 25.25 -3.73
CA GLY A 76 -8.59 24.82 -4.96
C GLY A 76 -8.67 23.31 -5.20
N GLY A 77 -8.30 22.48 -4.22
CA GLY A 77 -8.31 21.04 -4.36
C GLY A 77 -9.62 20.37 -3.97
N ARG A 78 -9.56 19.04 -3.92
CA ARG A 78 -10.69 18.17 -3.60
C ARG A 78 -10.28 17.12 -2.60
N TYR A 79 -11.18 16.80 -1.67
CA TYR A 79 -10.98 15.71 -0.73
C TYR A 79 -11.60 14.42 -1.25
N GLN A 80 -10.94 13.30 -1.00
CA GLN A 80 -11.47 11.97 -1.20
C GLN A 80 -11.14 11.11 0.03
N ALA A 81 -12.17 10.53 0.63
CA ALA A 81 -12.02 9.60 1.74
C ALA A 81 -12.14 8.16 1.24
N GLY A 82 -11.46 7.23 1.91
CA GLY A 82 -11.54 5.82 1.60
C GLY A 82 -11.41 4.92 2.82
N ILE A 83 -11.82 3.67 2.63
CA ILE A 83 -11.63 2.58 3.57
C ILE A 83 -11.04 1.40 2.82
N SER A 84 -10.10 0.72 3.46
CA SER A 84 -9.42 -0.43 2.86
C SER A 84 -9.24 -1.57 3.85
N LEU A 85 -9.50 -2.79 3.39
CA LEU A 85 -9.12 -4.03 4.08
C LEU A 85 -7.92 -4.62 3.35
N GLN A 86 -6.83 -4.90 4.08
CA GLN A 86 -5.56 -5.31 3.51
C GLN A 86 -5.03 -6.55 4.22
N GLN A 87 -4.69 -7.59 3.46
CA GLN A 87 -3.94 -8.75 3.95
C GLN A 87 -2.59 -8.80 3.23
N ARG A 88 -1.49 -8.81 3.98
CA ARG A 88 -0.12 -8.84 3.46
C ARG A 88 0.64 -9.99 4.09
N LEU A 89 1.50 -10.63 3.31
CA LEU A 89 2.27 -11.78 3.77
C LEU A 89 3.72 -11.71 3.30
N TRP A 90 4.60 -12.10 4.20
CA TRP A 90 6.02 -12.24 3.95
C TRP A 90 6.47 -13.64 4.37
N THR A 91 7.40 -14.22 3.61
CA THR A 91 7.94 -15.54 3.90
C THR A 91 9.46 -15.57 3.80
N PRO A 92 10.14 -16.49 4.50
CA PRO A 92 11.49 -16.89 4.14
C PRO A 92 11.55 -17.35 2.68
N LYS A 93 12.75 -17.43 2.13
CA LYS A 93 13.00 -17.91 0.78
C LYS A 93 12.65 -19.39 0.60
N GLU A 94 13.05 -20.23 1.55
CA GLU A 94 12.83 -21.68 1.47
C GLU A 94 11.52 -22.07 2.16
N ILE A 95 10.40 -21.89 1.44
CA ILE A 95 9.05 -22.10 2.03
C ILE A 95 8.69 -23.57 2.25
N ALA A 96 9.38 -24.49 1.57
CA ALA A 96 9.14 -25.94 1.69
C ALA A 96 9.65 -26.52 3.03
N LEU A 97 10.53 -25.80 3.74
CA LEU A 97 11.07 -26.23 5.02
C LEU A 97 10.03 -26.10 6.13
N ASP A 98 9.90 -27.16 6.93
CA ASP A 98 9.06 -27.24 8.13
C ASP A 98 9.87 -27.01 9.42
N THR A 99 11.03 -26.37 9.30
CA THR A 99 11.95 -26.01 10.39
C THR A 99 12.14 -24.49 10.47
N PRO A 100 12.52 -23.97 11.66
CA PRO A 100 12.89 -22.57 11.81
C PRO A 100 14.05 -22.18 10.90
N GLN A 101 14.04 -20.94 10.41
CA GLN A 101 15.10 -20.37 9.58
C GLN A 101 15.66 -19.09 10.25
N PRO A 102 16.55 -19.22 11.25
CA PRO A 102 17.05 -18.10 12.06
C PRO A 102 17.71 -16.94 11.29
N THR A 103 18.32 -17.24 10.15
CA THR A 103 19.10 -16.28 9.34
C THR A 103 18.32 -15.69 8.18
N ASP A 104 17.07 -16.11 8.00
CA ASP A 104 16.14 -15.56 7.01
C ASP A 104 14.99 -14.88 7.76
N ARG A 105 14.24 -14.03 7.07
CA ARG A 105 13.11 -13.35 7.68
C ARG A 105 12.08 -14.36 8.18
N PRO A 106 11.40 -14.08 9.30
CA PRO A 106 10.27 -14.89 9.70
C PRO A 106 9.12 -14.87 8.69
N TYR A 107 8.28 -15.89 8.74
CA TYR A 107 6.92 -15.75 8.22
C TYR A 107 6.20 -14.63 8.99
N ALA A 108 5.53 -13.74 8.27
CA ALA A 108 4.73 -12.69 8.87
C ALA A 108 3.45 -12.50 8.07
N GLY A 109 2.31 -12.70 8.71
CA GLY A 109 0.99 -12.38 8.17
C GLY A 109 0.43 -11.14 8.85
N VAL A 110 -0.09 -10.19 8.05
CA VAL A 110 -0.67 -8.94 8.55
C VAL A 110 -2.06 -8.76 7.97
N LEU A 111 -3.03 -8.42 8.81
CA LEU A 111 -4.37 -8.02 8.44
C LEU A 111 -4.67 -6.64 9.02
N GLN A 112 -5.05 -5.67 8.18
CA GLN A 112 -5.31 -4.29 8.58
C GLN A 112 -6.59 -3.74 7.97
N LEU A 113 -7.29 -2.94 8.78
CA LEU A 113 -8.32 -2.02 8.32
C LEU A 113 -7.73 -0.60 8.33
N GLU A 114 -7.93 0.13 7.24
CA GLU A 114 -7.33 1.44 7.03
C GLU A 114 -8.38 2.47 6.61
N SER A 115 -8.30 3.67 7.17
CA SER A 115 -9.04 4.84 6.72
C SER A 115 -8.09 5.84 6.07
N SER A 116 -8.38 6.21 4.82
CA SER A 116 -7.60 7.14 4.03
C SER A 116 -8.33 8.47 3.83
N LEU A 117 -7.55 9.55 3.74
CA LEU A 117 -8.02 10.86 3.31
C LEU A 117 -6.94 11.45 2.41
N ALA A 118 -7.34 11.83 1.22
CA ALA A 118 -6.49 12.48 0.25
C ALA A 118 -7.06 13.84 -0.15
N TYR A 119 -6.18 14.80 -0.32
CA TYR A 119 -6.42 16.10 -0.94
C TYR A 119 -5.67 16.14 -2.26
N TYR A 120 -6.37 16.51 -3.33
CA TYR A 120 -5.82 16.59 -4.68
C TYR A 120 -6.09 17.94 -5.31
N ASN A 121 -5.05 18.57 -5.85
CA ASN A 121 -5.17 19.59 -6.88
C ASN A 121 -4.19 19.30 -8.02
N THR A 122 -4.04 20.23 -8.97
CA THR A 122 -3.25 20.02 -10.19
C THR A 122 -1.73 20.03 -9.99
N HIS A 123 -1.24 20.44 -8.82
CA HIS A 123 0.19 20.64 -8.52
C HIS A 123 0.65 20.13 -7.14
N LEU A 124 -0.29 19.75 -6.27
CA LEU A 124 -0.10 19.32 -4.89
C LEU A 124 -1.09 18.18 -4.60
N ALA A 125 -0.59 17.13 -3.99
CA ALA A 125 -1.42 16.09 -3.39
C ALA A 125 -0.94 15.85 -1.96
N GLN A 126 -1.87 15.62 -1.04
CA GLN A 126 -1.58 15.27 0.35
C GLN A 126 -2.45 14.10 0.74
N LYS A 127 -1.84 13.02 1.20
CA LYS A 127 -2.49 11.74 1.45
C LYS A 127 -2.17 11.29 2.86
N SER A 128 -3.14 10.74 3.56
CA SER A 128 -2.97 10.28 4.93
C SER A 128 -3.73 8.99 5.16
N TRP A 129 -3.15 8.09 5.93
CA TRP A 129 -3.70 6.78 6.24
C TRP A 129 -3.58 6.51 7.72
N LEU A 130 -4.69 6.12 8.34
CA LEU A 130 -4.71 5.60 9.70
C LEU A 130 -5.16 4.15 9.61
N SER A 131 -4.31 3.24 10.08
CA SER A 131 -4.60 1.81 10.05
C SER A 131 -4.47 1.18 11.43
N VAL A 132 -5.30 0.17 11.66
CA VAL A 132 -5.22 -0.73 12.81
C VAL A 132 -5.38 -2.16 12.34
N GLY A 133 -4.85 -3.13 13.09
CA GLY A 133 -4.90 -4.51 12.68
C GLY A 133 -4.15 -5.45 13.59
N VAL A 134 -3.79 -6.60 13.03
CA VAL A 134 -3.02 -7.64 13.72
C VAL A 134 -1.91 -8.18 12.80
N ILE A 135 -0.74 -8.44 13.38
CA ILE A 135 0.28 -9.32 12.81
C ILE A 135 0.20 -10.66 13.54
N GLY A 136 0.55 -11.76 12.86
CA GLY A 136 0.68 -13.10 13.42
C GLY A 136 -0.44 -14.07 13.04
N PRO A 137 -0.58 -15.23 13.73
CA PRO A 137 -1.57 -16.25 13.41
C PRO A 137 -3.01 -15.73 13.25
N SER A 138 -3.42 -14.74 14.05
CA SER A 138 -4.74 -14.12 14.00
C SER A 138 -5.02 -13.38 12.69
N SER A 139 -4.00 -13.03 11.90
CA SER A 139 -4.16 -12.47 10.55
C SER A 139 -4.69 -13.46 9.52
N GLN A 140 -4.63 -14.76 9.82
CA GLN A 140 -5.03 -15.88 8.95
C GLN A 140 -4.30 -15.95 7.60
N ALA A 141 -3.17 -15.26 7.44
CA ALA A 141 -2.40 -15.25 6.18
C ALA A 141 -1.93 -16.65 5.75
N ALA A 142 -1.64 -17.53 6.71
CA ALA A 142 -1.24 -18.92 6.44
C ALA A 142 -2.30 -19.69 5.65
N GLY A 143 -3.58 -19.53 5.99
CA GLY A 143 -4.68 -20.18 5.27
C GLY A 143 -4.81 -19.64 3.85
N PHE A 144 -4.72 -18.31 3.71
CA PHE A 144 -4.79 -17.60 2.43
C PHE A 144 -3.69 -18.05 1.46
N GLN A 145 -2.41 -17.99 1.89
CA GLN A 145 -1.30 -18.41 1.04
C GLN A 145 -1.40 -19.88 0.64
N LYS A 146 -1.69 -20.77 1.60
CA LYS A 146 -1.86 -22.21 1.32
C LYS A 146 -2.98 -22.47 0.30
N GLN A 147 -4.05 -21.68 0.32
CA GLN A 147 -5.15 -21.82 -0.63
C GLN A 147 -4.74 -21.38 -2.04
N ILE A 148 -4.03 -20.25 -2.17
CA ILE A 148 -3.49 -19.79 -3.46
C ILE A 148 -2.53 -20.82 -4.03
N HIS A 149 -1.58 -21.31 -3.24
CA HIS A 149 -0.58 -22.29 -3.71
C HIS A 149 -1.24 -23.59 -4.19
N ARG A 150 -2.34 -24.02 -3.57
CA ARG A 150 -3.13 -25.17 -4.07
C ARG A 150 -3.81 -24.89 -5.41
N TRP A 151 -4.34 -23.67 -5.60
CA TRP A 151 -5.00 -23.30 -6.87
C TRP A 151 -4.02 -23.13 -8.02
N THR A 152 -2.81 -22.63 -7.74
CA THR A 152 -1.77 -22.40 -8.75
C THR A 152 -0.84 -23.59 -8.96
N GLY A 153 -0.88 -24.59 -8.07
CA GLY A 153 0.06 -25.71 -8.08
C GLY A 153 1.48 -25.33 -7.61
N SER A 154 1.61 -24.25 -6.84
CA SER A 154 2.90 -23.78 -6.30
C SER A 154 3.36 -24.61 -5.10
N THR A 155 4.65 -24.53 -4.78
CA THR A 155 5.28 -25.22 -3.63
C THR A 155 4.55 -24.89 -2.32
N PRO A 156 3.99 -25.87 -1.59
CA PRO A 156 3.24 -25.58 -0.37
C PRO A 156 4.12 -25.03 0.77
N PRO A 157 3.73 -23.93 1.45
CA PRO A 157 4.51 -23.36 2.55
C PRO A 157 4.33 -24.17 3.84
N GLN A 158 5.42 -24.67 4.41
CA GLN A 158 5.43 -25.58 5.57
C GLN A 158 5.85 -24.92 6.90
N GLY A 159 6.32 -23.68 6.89
CA GLY A 159 6.92 -23.03 8.07
C GLY A 159 6.01 -22.10 8.89
N TRP A 160 4.72 -21.98 8.56
CA TRP A 160 3.80 -20.99 9.17
C TRP A 160 3.61 -21.13 10.70
N GLN A 161 3.92 -22.28 11.29
CA GLN A 161 3.94 -22.48 12.75
C GLN A 161 5.06 -21.69 13.45
N TYR A 162 6.06 -21.22 12.72
CA TYR A 162 7.16 -20.39 13.25
C TYR A 162 7.04 -18.91 12.86
N GLN A 163 5.85 -18.45 12.48
CA GLN A 163 5.62 -17.04 12.14
C GLN A 163 5.76 -16.10 13.35
N VAL A 164 5.86 -14.80 13.07
CA VAL A 164 5.77 -13.74 14.09
C VAL A 164 4.51 -13.92 14.94
N GLN A 165 4.64 -13.81 16.25
CA GLN A 165 3.54 -13.97 17.21
C GLN A 165 2.50 -12.86 17.09
N ASP A 166 1.29 -13.16 17.59
CA ASP A 166 0.18 -12.22 17.56
C ASP A 166 0.49 -10.92 18.29
N GLN A 167 0.31 -9.81 17.58
CA GLN A 167 0.43 -8.48 18.14
C GLN A 167 -0.55 -7.52 17.47
N PHE A 168 -1.20 -6.67 18.28
CA PHE A 168 -1.98 -5.55 17.75
C PHE A 168 -1.06 -4.54 17.08
N ILE A 169 -1.45 -4.06 15.91
CA ILE A 169 -0.71 -3.06 15.16
C ILE A 169 -1.54 -1.82 14.86
N ALA A 170 -0.89 -0.67 14.88
CA ALA A 170 -1.47 0.61 14.50
C ALA A 170 -0.41 1.48 13.83
N GLN A 171 -0.80 2.20 12.79
CA GLN A 171 0.08 3.07 12.02
C GLN A 171 -0.63 4.32 11.51
N TYR A 172 0.13 5.40 11.42
CA TYR A 172 -0.24 6.60 10.70
C TYR A 172 0.81 6.90 9.63
N ALA A 173 0.36 6.99 8.38
CA ALA A 173 1.19 7.39 7.25
C ALA A 173 0.70 8.71 6.65
N HIS A 174 1.64 9.49 6.12
CA HIS A 174 1.37 10.73 5.40
C HIS A 174 2.31 10.85 4.21
N GLU A 175 1.78 11.29 3.08
CA GLU A 175 2.55 11.55 1.87
C GLU A 175 2.13 12.89 1.26
N VAL A 176 3.12 13.64 0.79
CA VAL A 176 2.91 14.88 0.05
C VAL A 176 3.62 14.78 -1.30
N ASP A 177 2.91 15.07 -2.38
CA ASP A 177 3.44 15.16 -3.73
C ASP A 177 3.46 16.61 -4.21
N TRP A 178 4.57 17.05 -4.79
CA TRP A 178 4.71 18.36 -5.44
C TRP A 178 5.02 18.20 -6.91
N LEU A 179 4.28 18.92 -7.75
CA LEU A 179 4.61 19.00 -9.16
C LEU A 179 5.89 19.81 -9.34
N VAL A 180 6.87 19.23 -10.03
CA VAL A 180 8.06 19.97 -10.48
C VAL A 180 7.73 20.66 -11.80
N ASN A 181 7.28 19.89 -12.80
CA ASN A 181 6.82 20.44 -14.06
C ASN A 181 5.91 19.48 -14.83
N ARG A 182 5.09 20.03 -15.73
CA ARG A 182 4.27 19.28 -16.69
C ARG A 182 4.45 19.87 -18.08
N TYR A 183 5.13 19.12 -18.96
CA TYR A 183 5.41 19.52 -20.34
C TYR A 183 4.29 19.03 -21.26
N GLN A 184 3.77 19.92 -22.10
CA GLN A 184 2.79 19.56 -23.13
C GLN A 184 3.50 19.06 -24.39
N LEU A 185 3.09 17.88 -24.87
CA LEU A 185 3.62 17.17 -26.03
C LEU A 185 2.45 16.81 -26.97
N GLY A 186 1.79 17.83 -27.52
CA GLY A 186 0.54 17.68 -28.27
C GLY A 186 -0.63 17.39 -27.33
N GLU A 187 -1.37 16.30 -27.58
CA GLU A 187 -2.45 15.85 -26.69
C GLU A 187 -1.93 15.11 -25.44
N GLN A 188 -0.63 14.85 -25.36
CA GLN A 188 0.03 14.10 -24.30
C GLN A 188 0.81 15.04 -23.39
N GLN A 189 1.04 14.62 -22.16
CA GLN A 189 1.82 15.34 -21.16
C GLN A 189 2.94 14.46 -20.65
N LEU A 190 4.10 15.07 -20.39
CA LEU A 190 5.17 14.50 -19.58
C LEU A 190 5.19 15.23 -18.24
N GLU A 191 5.01 14.51 -17.15
CA GLU A 191 4.93 15.08 -15.81
C GLU A 191 6.07 14.58 -14.93
N LEU A 192 6.80 15.51 -14.32
CA LEU A 192 7.79 15.27 -13.29
C LEU A 192 7.27 15.79 -11.95
N SER A 193 7.30 14.95 -10.92
CA SER A 193 6.94 15.32 -9.56
C SER A 193 7.87 14.69 -8.54
N THR A 194 7.85 15.22 -7.33
CA THR A 194 8.54 14.65 -6.17
C THR A 194 7.55 14.37 -5.07
N SER A 195 7.90 13.47 -4.16
CA SER A 195 7.07 13.20 -2.99
C SER A 195 7.90 12.94 -1.74
N ALA A 196 7.34 13.27 -0.58
CA ALA A 196 7.87 12.91 0.73
C ALA A 196 6.82 12.07 1.46
N TYR A 197 7.23 10.89 1.91
CA TYR A 197 6.40 9.92 2.62
C TYR A 197 6.97 9.66 4.00
N GLY A 198 6.10 9.59 5.01
CA GLY A 198 6.45 9.16 6.35
C GLY A 198 5.39 8.22 6.88
N ASN A 199 5.81 7.15 7.54
CA ASN A 199 4.94 6.22 8.24
C ASN A 199 5.48 6.00 9.65
N LEU A 200 4.58 6.07 10.64
CA LEU A 200 4.89 5.92 12.04
C LEU A 200 3.92 4.92 12.66
N GLY A 201 4.48 3.94 13.35
CA GLY A 201 3.71 2.96 14.11
C GLY A 201 4.54 1.74 14.47
N ASN A 202 3.86 0.78 15.10
CA ASN A 202 4.54 -0.38 15.66
C ASN A 202 4.72 -1.54 14.67
N LEU A 203 4.06 -1.53 13.50
CA LEU A 203 4.35 -2.48 12.42
C LEU A 203 5.60 -2.05 11.65
N ARG A 204 5.61 -0.84 11.09
CA ARG A 204 6.74 -0.29 10.35
C ARG A 204 6.82 1.21 10.61
N SER A 205 8.04 1.72 10.76
CA SER A 205 8.30 3.15 10.82
C SER A 205 9.41 3.51 9.84
N GLU A 206 9.14 4.42 8.91
CA GLU A 206 10.04 4.76 7.82
C GLU A 206 9.74 6.13 7.22
N ALA A 207 10.73 6.71 6.55
CA ALA A 207 10.58 7.92 5.78
C ALA A 207 11.24 7.74 4.41
N LEU A 208 10.56 8.16 3.34
CA LEU A 208 11.05 8.07 1.97
C LEU A 208 10.87 9.40 1.25
N PHE A 209 11.80 9.68 0.34
CA PHE A 209 11.67 10.71 -0.68
C PHE A 209 11.66 10.03 -2.05
N SER A 210 10.85 10.54 -2.97
CA SER A 210 10.73 9.93 -4.30
C SER A 210 10.64 10.96 -5.41
N MET A 211 11.09 10.55 -6.59
CA MET A 211 10.84 11.23 -7.86
C MET A 211 9.91 10.36 -8.70
N ASN A 212 8.93 10.99 -9.33
CA ASN A 212 7.93 10.33 -10.15
C ASN A 212 7.93 10.95 -11.56
N LEU A 213 7.93 10.11 -12.58
CA LEU A 213 7.77 10.48 -13.97
C LEU A 213 6.51 9.81 -14.52
N ARG A 214 5.62 10.58 -15.17
CA ARG A 214 4.40 10.05 -15.77
C ARG A 214 4.23 10.60 -17.16
N TYR A 215 3.68 9.79 -18.06
CA TYR A 215 3.36 10.21 -19.42
C TYR A 215 1.94 9.78 -19.77
N GLY A 216 1.15 10.67 -20.37
CA GLY A 216 -0.22 10.36 -20.76
C GLY A 216 -1.09 11.60 -20.92
N ARG A 217 -2.40 11.40 -21.01
CA ARG A 217 -3.39 12.48 -21.18
C ARG A 217 -4.05 12.83 -19.86
N GLY A 218 -4.30 14.13 -19.65
CA GLY A 218 -5.07 14.62 -18.50
C GLY A 218 -4.41 14.30 -17.16
N LEU A 219 -3.06 14.32 -17.10
CA LEU A 219 -2.30 13.99 -15.89
C LEU A 219 -2.59 14.96 -14.74
N GLU A 220 -3.07 16.18 -15.04
CA GLU A 220 -3.55 17.13 -14.03
C GLU A 220 -4.74 16.59 -13.21
N GLN A 221 -5.52 15.66 -13.77
CA GLN A 221 -6.71 15.09 -13.12
C GLN A 221 -6.36 13.88 -12.24
N SER A 222 -5.19 13.27 -12.48
CA SER A 222 -4.67 12.12 -11.74
C SER A 222 -3.44 12.46 -10.90
N PHE A 223 -3.12 13.73 -10.68
CA PHE A 223 -1.97 14.16 -9.89
C PHE A 223 -1.94 13.54 -8.48
N GLY A 224 -0.76 13.11 -8.02
CA GLY A 224 -0.62 12.34 -6.76
C GLY A 224 -1.17 10.91 -6.83
N GLY A 225 -1.37 10.40 -8.06
CA GLY A 225 -1.90 9.06 -8.33
C GLY A 225 -0.96 7.93 -7.88
N ALA A 226 0.33 8.05 -8.18
CA ALA A 226 1.37 7.14 -7.71
C ALA A 226 1.74 7.47 -6.24
N SER A 227 2.13 6.47 -5.44
CA SER A 227 2.40 6.67 -4.02
C SER A 227 3.23 5.55 -3.39
N ASN A 228 4.13 5.89 -2.46
CA ASN A 228 4.91 4.90 -1.71
C ASN A 228 4.06 4.12 -0.73
N HIS A 229 2.87 4.64 -0.39
CA HIS A 229 1.92 3.88 0.41
C HIS A 229 1.39 2.72 -0.40
N PHE A 230 1.71 1.53 0.08
CA PHE A 230 1.53 0.25 -0.59
C PHE A 230 0.11 0.01 -1.19
N ASN A 231 -0.94 0.52 -0.55
CA ASN A 231 -2.34 0.29 -0.95
C ASN A 231 -3.00 1.52 -1.60
N HIS A 232 -2.21 2.53 -1.93
CA HIS A 232 -2.77 3.75 -2.51
C HIS A 232 -3.03 3.60 -4.00
N ASN A 233 -4.27 3.88 -4.38
CA ASN A 233 -4.77 3.58 -5.72
C ASN A 233 -5.13 4.85 -6.52
N GLY A 234 -4.48 5.97 -6.20
CA GLY A 234 -4.58 7.26 -6.88
C GLY A 234 -5.95 7.95 -6.83
N SER A 235 -6.03 9.23 -7.22
CA SER A 235 -7.32 9.85 -7.58
C SER A 235 -7.59 9.58 -9.04
N LEU A 236 -8.70 8.89 -9.33
CA LEU A 236 -9.26 8.81 -10.67
C LEU A 236 -10.69 9.35 -10.58
N LYS A 237 -10.83 10.66 -10.77
CA LYS A 237 -12.07 11.20 -11.37
C LYS A 237 -12.38 10.38 -12.62
N PRO A 238 -13.66 10.10 -12.90
CA PRO A 238 -14.07 8.86 -13.57
C PRO A 238 -13.24 8.64 -14.83
N LEU A 239 -12.53 7.51 -14.78
CA LEU A 239 -11.74 6.90 -15.85
C LEU A 239 -12.34 7.30 -17.18
N SER A 240 -11.59 8.14 -17.91
CA SER A 240 -12.01 8.81 -19.14
C SER A 240 -12.99 7.94 -19.95
N LYS A 241 -14.09 8.54 -20.46
CA LYS A 241 -15.01 7.85 -21.39
C LYS A 241 -14.28 7.27 -22.62
N ARG A 242 -13.11 7.81 -22.93
CA ARG A 242 -12.19 7.31 -23.96
C ARG A 242 -11.04 6.55 -23.32
N PHE A 243 -10.54 5.54 -24.03
CA PHE A 243 -9.34 4.82 -23.60
C PHE A 243 -8.18 5.78 -23.31
N SER A 244 -7.53 5.62 -22.16
CA SER A 244 -6.31 6.32 -21.81
C SER A 244 -5.30 5.38 -21.18
N TYR A 245 -4.02 5.63 -21.45
CA TYR A 245 -2.90 4.92 -20.84
C TYR A 245 -1.98 5.95 -20.18
N GLN A 246 -1.45 5.61 -19.01
CA GLN A 246 -0.56 6.44 -18.22
C GLN A 246 0.59 5.60 -17.68
N PRO A 247 1.65 5.34 -18.48
CA PRO A 247 2.89 4.78 -17.98
C PRO A 247 3.53 5.71 -16.97
N TYR A 248 4.13 5.11 -15.95
CA TYR A 248 4.82 5.83 -14.90
C TYR A 248 6.08 5.10 -14.43
N MET A 249 6.99 5.89 -13.86
CA MET A 249 8.17 5.44 -13.17
C MET A 249 8.27 6.17 -11.84
N ARG A 250 8.66 5.46 -10.78
CA ARG A 250 9.06 6.04 -9.50
C ARG A 250 10.43 5.52 -9.11
N ILE A 251 11.24 6.40 -8.54
CA ILE A 251 12.45 6.04 -7.80
C ILE A 251 12.31 6.65 -6.41
N ALA A 252 12.50 5.84 -5.37
CA ALA A 252 12.40 6.24 -3.97
C ALA A 252 13.67 5.85 -3.21
N ALA A 253 14.08 6.70 -2.27
CA ALA A 253 15.13 6.41 -1.31
C ALA A 253 14.72 6.89 0.07
N GLY A 254 15.19 6.22 1.12
CA GLY A 254 14.75 6.53 2.47
C GLY A 254 15.43 5.73 3.56
N TYR A 255 14.82 5.80 4.75
CA TYR A 255 15.31 5.14 5.95
C TYR A 255 14.17 4.43 6.67
N ARG A 256 14.41 3.19 7.06
CA ARG A 256 13.51 2.37 7.88
C ARG A 256 14.07 2.26 9.29
N PHE A 257 13.31 2.80 10.23
CA PHE A 257 13.65 2.80 11.65
C PHE A 257 13.26 1.50 12.34
N HIS A 258 12.16 0.89 11.88
CA HIS A 258 11.57 -0.27 12.53
C HIS A 258 10.78 -1.12 11.53
N ASP A 259 10.84 -2.44 11.72
CA ASP A 259 10.02 -3.42 11.01
C ASP A 259 9.69 -4.64 11.88
N LEU A 260 8.44 -4.75 12.29
CA LEU A 260 7.94 -5.85 13.11
C LEU A 260 7.82 -7.17 12.31
N THR A 261 7.78 -7.11 10.98
CA THR A 261 7.77 -8.33 10.14
C THR A 261 9.12 -9.02 10.13
N ILE A 262 10.19 -8.30 10.51
CA ILE A 262 11.56 -8.83 10.66
C ILE A 262 11.88 -9.08 12.13
N THR A 263 11.59 -8.11 13.00
CA THR A 263 12.02 -8.11 14.41
C THR A 263 10.97 -8.69 15.38
N GLY A 264 9.79 -9.04 14.87
CA GLY A 264 8.71 -9.58 15.67
C GLY A 264 9.12 -10.86 16.41
N LYS A 265 8.52 -11.08 17.59
CA LYS A 265 8.81 -12.24 18.42
C LYS A 265 8.41 -13.53 17.71
N VAL A 266 9.30 -14.51 17.69
CA VAL A 266 9.11 -15.84 17.09
C VAL A 266 9.47 -16.93 18.11
N PRO A 267 9.09 -18.21 17.90
CA PRO A 267 9.37 -19.29 18.87
C PRO A 267 10.80 -19.85 18.81
N TYR A 268 11.72 -19.18 18.14
CA TYR A 268 13.12 -19.55 17.97
C TYR A 268 14.03 -18.32 18.09
N ASP A 269 15.34 -18.50 18.14
CA ASP A 269 16.29 -17.39 18.14
C ASP A 269 16.35 -16.75 16.75
N ASN A 270 15.74 -15.58 16.60
CA ASN A 270 15.80 -14.81 15.35
C ASN A 270 17.13 -14.06 15.27
N LEU A 271 17.90 -14.31 14.21
CA LEU A 271 19.21 -13.68 13.98
C LEU A 271 19.15 -12.61 12.89
N THR A 272 17.95 -12.25 12.41
CA THR A 272 17.78 -11.20 11.40
C THR A 272 17.81 -9.80 11.98
N THR A 273 18.40 -8.89 11.22
CA THR A 273 18.50 -7.46 11.56
C THR A 273 17.93 -6.66 10.41
N VAL A 274 17.09 -5.66 10.71
CA VAL A 274 16.54 -4.74 9.71
C VAL A 274 17.67 -4.06 8.93
N GLU A 275 17.52 -4.00 7.61
CA GLU A 275 18.32 -3.13 6.75
C GLU A 275 17.65 -1.75 6.73
N PRO A 276 18.26 -0.71 7.33
CA PRO A 276 17.63 0.59 7.41
C PRO A 276 17.60 1.32 6.06
N LEU A 277 18.54 1.07 5.15
CA LEU A 277 18.57 1.75 3.86
C LEU A 277 17.42 1.28 2.98
N ARG A 278 16.56 2.22 2.56
CA ARG A 278 15.49 1.98 1.59
C ARG A 278 15.88 2.54 0.23
N ILE A 279 15.90 1.70 -0.79
CA ILE A 279 15.98 2.09 -2.19
C ILE A 279 14.96 1.26 -2.96
N GLU A 280 14.16 1.91 -3.79
CA GLU A 280 13.09 1.26 -4.55
C GLU A 280 12.90 1.94 -5.91
N GLY A 281 12.71 1.13 -6.94
CA GLY A 281 12.27 1.56 -8.26
C GLY A 281 10.97 0.86 -8.63
N GLN A 282 10.03 1.60 -9.22
CA GLN A 282 8.76 1.07 -9.71
C GLN A 282 8.54 1.53 -11.15
N LEU A 283 8.09 0.60 -11.99
CA LEU A 283 7.63 0.87 -13.35
C LEU A 283 6.22 0.33 -13.48
N GLY A 284 5.29 1.12 -14.03
CA GLY A 284 3.93 0.66 -14.20
C GLY A 284 3.17 1.37 -15.31
N VAL A 285 1.95 0.91 -15.55
CA VAL A 285 1.03 1.49 -16.51
C VAL A 285 -0.40 1.40 -15.98
N LEU A 286 -1.04 2.56 -15.87
CA LEU A 286 -2.47 2.66 -15.62
C LEU A 286 -3.22 2.75 -16.95
N LEU A 287 -4.12 1.80 -17.18
CA LEU A 287 -5.07 1.79 -18.29
C LEU A 287 -6.44 2.16 -17.75
N ALA A 288 -7.19 2.94 -18.51
CA ALA A 288 -8.51 3.40 -18.11
C ALA A 288 -9.46 3.43 -19.31
N PHE A 289 -10.67 2.90 -19.15
CA PHE A 289 -11.69 2.87 -20.18
C PHE A 289 -13.10 2.72 -19.58
N ASN A 290 -14.01 3.64 -19.89
CA ASN A 290 -15.43 3.54 -19.59
C ASN A 290 -15.75 3.22 -18.10
N GLY A 291 -15.12 3.93 -17.17
CA GLY A 291 -15.31 3.68 -15.74
C GLY A 291 -14.53 2.50 -15.17
N TRP A 292 -13.80 1.75 -16.01
CA TRP A 292 -12.88 0.68 -15.60
C TRP A 292 -11.43 1.14 -15.64
N GLY A 293 -10.64 0.65 -14.70
CA GLY A 293 -9.19 0.87 -14.68
C GLY A 293 -8.45 -0.42 -14.42
N LEU A 294 -7.24 -0.50 -14.96
CA LEU A 294 -6.29 -1.56 -14.69
C LEU A 294 -4.91 -0.95 -14.49
N ASP A 295 -4.27 -1.21 -13.36
CA ASP A 295 -2.88 -0.82 -13.09
C ASP A 295 -2.02 -2.07 -13.02
N PHE A 296 -0.95 -2.07 -13.79
CA PHE A 296 0.09 -3.09 -13.68
C PHE A 296 1.39 -2.41 -13.33
N SER A 297 2.07 -2.90 -12.30
CA SER A 297 3.40 -2.41 -11.96
C SER A 297 4.36 -3.51 -11.52
N LEU A 298 5.64 -3.22 -11.72
CA LEU A 298 6.78 -4.00 -11.27
C LEU A 298 7.59 -3.12 -10.32
N THR A 299 7.76 -3.59 -9.09
CA THR A 299 8.59 -2.93 -8.08
C THR A 299 9.85 -3.76 -7.86
N GLN A 300 11.00 -3.08 -7.82
CA GLN A 300 12.28 -3.64 -7.38
C GLN A 300 12.81 -2.82 -6.21
N TYR A 301 13.15 -3.47 -5.11
CA TYR A 301 13.58 -2.81 -3.89
C TYR A 301 14.81 -3.47 -3.27
N HIS A 302 15.61 -2.67 -2.55
CA HIS A 302 16.75 -3.16 -1.80
C HIS A 302 16.30 -4.03 -0.62
N LYS A 303 17.09 -5.03 -0.25
CA LYS A 303 16.78 -6.00 0.81
C LYS A 303 16.23 -5.34 2.09
N ASP A 304 15.28 -6.01 2.75
CA ASP A 304 14.65 -5.53 3.99
C ASP A 304 15.45 -5.85 5.26
N TYR A 305 16.40 -6.79 5.17
CA TYR A 305 17.19 -7.27 6.31
C TYR A 305 18.63 -7.62 5.87
N GLN A 306 19.58 -7.48 6.79
CA GLN A 306 21.03 -7.51 6.48
C GLN A 306 21.50 -8.87 5.98
N GLN A 307 20.96 -9.94 6.56
CA GLN A 307 21.33 -11.34 6.30
C GLN A 307 20.80 -11.87 4.95
N ASN A 308 19.95 -11.10 4.26
CA ASN A 308 19.44 -11.50 2.96
C ASN A 308 20.60 -11.63 1.97
N SER A 309 20.76 -12.81 1.36
CA SER A 309 21.81 -13.08 0.39
C SER A 309 21.63 -12.30 -0.92
N SER A 310 20.39 -11.92 -1.24
CA SER A 310 20.09 -11.08 -2.40
C SER A 310 19.90 -9.64 -1.96
N ASN A 311 20.61 -8.72 -2.63
CA ASN A 311 20.46 -7.30 -2.38
C ASN A 311 19.19 -6.71 -2.99
N TRP A 312 18.54 -7.40 -3.93
CA TRP A 312 17.40 -6.89 -4.66
C TRP A 312 16.27 -7.90 -4.66
N GLN A 313 15.08 -7.40 -4.33
CA GLN A 313 13.83 -8.13 -4.32
C GLN A 313 12.86 -7.47 -5.28
N ARG A 314 11.87 -8.22 -5.73
CA ARG A 314 10.90 -7.74 -6.72
C ARG A 314 9.54 -8.38 -6.52
N TYR A 315 8.50 -7.61 -6.81
CA TYR A 315 7.13 -8.11 -6.87
C TYR A 315 6.38 -7.38 -7.98
N ALA A 316 5.34 -8.02 -8.49
CA ALA A 316 4.39 -7.40 -9.40
C ALA A 316 3.09 -7.11 -8.67
N GLN A 317 2.42 -6.05 -9.10
CA GLN A 317 1.11 -5.63 -8.63
C GLN A 317 0.15 -5.56 -9.82
N LEU A 318 -1.07 -6.05 -9.59
CA LEU A 318 -2.21 -5.89 -10.47
C LEU A 318 -3.36 -5.24 -9.71
N GLY A 319 -3.72 -4.02 -10.11
CA GLY A 319 -4.85 -3.27 -9.59
C GLY A 319 -6.00 -3.26 -10.58
N PHE A 320 -7.22 -3.46 -10.09
CA PHE A 320 -8.46 -3.34 -10.85
C PHE A 320 -9.40 -2.35 -10.19
N TYR A 321 -9.99 -1.47 -11.00
CA TYR A 321 -10.81 -0.36 -10.53
C TYR A 321 -12.14 -0.32 -11.27
N VAL A 322 -13.22 -0.03 -10.55
CA VAL A 322 -14.53 0.26 -11.12
C VAL A 322 -15.14 1.47 -10.45
N GLY A 323 -15.52 2.46 -11.25
CA GLY A 323 -16.37 3.57 -10.82
C GLY A 323 -17.82 3.09 -10.71
N LEU A 324 -18.49 3.46 -9.61
CA LEU A 324 -19.87 3.07 -9.31
C LEU A 324 -20.85 4.24 -9.48
#